data_AF-A0A519CR04-F1
#
_entry.id   AF-A0A519CR04-F1
#
_cell.length_a   1.000
_cell.length_b   1.000
_cell.length_c   1.000
_cell.angle_alpha   90.00
_cell.angle_beta   90.00
_cell.angle_gamma   90.00
#
_symmetry.space_group_name_H-M   'P 1'
#
loop_
_entity.id
_entity.type
_entity.pdbx_description
1 polymer ?
#
loop_
_entity_poly.entity_id
_entity_poly.type
_entity_poly.pdbx_seq_one_letter_code
_entity_poly.pdbx_strand_id
1 'polypeptide(L)' 'MEASVIKQIDDPKVPRNIRRQAKETCELWLLNKAKKLDVRIAMSQSKLEELYEDPNIPPEFGTLILMINTELEKILIEVL' A
#
# COMPACT_ATOMS: atom_id res chain seq x y z
N MET A 1 12.46 3.08 6.00
CA MET A 1 11.15 3.73 5.82
C MET A 1 10.15 2.86 5.06
N GLU A 2 10.55 2.18 3.98
CA GLU A 2 9.65 1.27 3.22
C GLU A 2 8.99 0.16 4.08
N ALA A 3 9.62 -0.28 5.17
CA ALA A 3 9.11 -1.34 6.05
C ALA A 3 7.98 -0.92 7.01
N SER A 4 7.76 0.38 7.24
CA SER A 4 6.77 0.86 8.22
C SER A 4 5.34 0.66 7.72
N VAL A 5 5.14 0.93 6.43
CA VAL A 5 3.86 0.76 5.73
C VAL A 5 3.44 -0.72 5.71
N ILE A 6 4.41 -1.63 5.48
CA ILE A 6 4.19 -3.08 5.48
C ILE A 6 3.67 -3.58 6.83
N LYS A 7 4.17 -3.01 7.94
CA LYS A 7 3.74 -3.39 9.29
C LYS A 7 2.30 -2.97 9.61
N GLN A 8 1.80 -1.89 9.01
CA GLN A 8 0.41 -1.46 9.23
C GLN A 8 -0.58 -2.42 8.57
N ILE A 9 -0.21 -3.01 7.43
CA ILE A 9 -1.03 -3.95 6.67
C ILE A 9 -1.13 -5.33 7.35
N ASP A 10 -0.09 -5.74 8.09
CA ASP A 10 -0.02 -7.07 8.71
C ASP A 10 -0.87 -7.21 10.00
N ASP A 11 -1.80 -6.28 10.24
CA ASP A 11 -2.69 -6.31 11.39
C ASP A 11 -3.65 -7.52 11.31
N PRO A 12 -3.70 -8.40 12.32
CA PRO A 12 -4.55 -9.59 12.33
C PRO A 12 -6.06 -9.29 12.18
N LYS A 13 -6.50 -8.05 12.45
CA LYS A 13 -7.88 -7.58 12.22
C LYS A 13 -8.22 -7.41 10.73
N VAL A 14 -7.22 -7.22 9.87
CA VAL A 14 -7.42 -7.06 8.43
C VAL A 14 -7.72 -8.42 7.80
N PRO A 15 -8.74 -8.54 6.93
CA PRO A 15 -9.07 -9.78 6.24
C PRO A 15 -7.88 -10.39 5.48
N ARG A 16 -7.79 -11.72 5.47
CA ARG A 16 -6.62 -12.45 4.93
C ARG A 16 -6.37 -12.18 3.44
N ASN A 17 -7.44 -12.07 2.65
CA ASN A 17 -7.40 -11.70 1.22
C ASN A 17 -6.76 -10.33 1.02
N ILE A 18 -7.12 -9.38 1.87
CA ILE A 18 -6.61 -8.02 1.83
C ILE A 18 -5.13 -7.97 2.25
N ARG A 19 -4.78 -8.59 3.39
CA ARG A 19 -3.37 -8.66 3.83
C ARG A 19 -2.47 -9.26 2.75
N ARG A 20 -2.95 -10.31 2.06
CA ARG A 20 -2.23 -10.93 0.97
C ARG A 20 -1.99 -9.95 -0.18
N GLN A 21 -3.03 -9.27 -0.65
CA GLN A 21 -2.93 -8.34 -1.78
C GLN A 21 -2.02 -7.16 -1.44
N ALA A 22 -2.14 -6.58 -0.25
CA ALA A 22 -1.32 -5.45 0.15
C ALA A 22 0.16 -5.86 0.39
N LYS A 23 0.42 -7.07 0.88
CA LYS A 23 1.77 -7.66 0.93
C LYS A 23 2.33 -7.92 -0.47
N GLU A 24 1.52 -8.47 -1.38
CA GLU A 24 1.90 -8.67 -2.78
C GLU A 24 2.25 -7.34 -3.46
N THR A 25 1.44 -6.30 -3.30
CA THR A 25 1.73 -4.95 -3.80
C THR A 25 3.06 -4.44 -3.26
N CYS A 26 3.34 -4.65 -1.97
CA CYS A 26 4.61 -4.24 -1.38
C CYS A 26 5.81 -5.03 -1.94
N GLU A 27 5.68 -6.34 -2.11
CA GLU A 27 6.76 -7.18 -2.66
C GLU A 27 6.99 -6.91 -4.15
N LEU A 28 5.93 -6.75 -4.94
CA LEU A 28 5.97 -6.52 -6.39
C LEU A 28 6.49 -5.13 -6.76
N TRP A 29 6.12 -4.11 -5.97
CA TRP A 29 6.41 -2.71 -6.29
C TRP A 29 7.34 -2.08 -5.25
N LEU A 30 6.97 -2.03 -3.97
CA LEU A 30 7.77 -1.36 -2.93
C LEU A 30 9.06 -2.08 -2.52
N LEU A 31 9.34 -3.30 -2.93
CA LEU A 31 10.64 -3.95 -2.70
C LEU A 31 11.43 -4.19 -4.00
N ASN A 32 10.83 -3.84 -5.13
CA ASN A 32 11.40 -4.05 -6.45
C ASN A 32 12.39 -2.95 -6.83
N LYS A 33 13.64 -3.09 -6.40
CA LYS A 33 14.72 -2.14 -6.68
C LYS A 33 15.11 -2.03 -8.16
N ALA A 34 14.57 -2.87 -9.04
CA ALA A 34 14.80 -2.77 -10.49
C ALA A 34 14.02 -1.61 -11.14
N LYS A 35 13.05 -1.03 -10.42
CA LYS A 35 12.25 0.12 -10.88
C LYS A 35 12.58 1.38 -10.07
N LYS A 36 12.39 2.55 -10.67
CA LYS A 36 12.51 3.84 -9.99
C LYS A 36 11.44 3.95 -8.89
N LEU A 37 11.76 4.68 -7.82
CA LEU A 37 10.89 4.78 -6.64
C LEU A 37 9.54 5.43 -6.95
N ASP A 38 9.53 6.50 -7.74
CA ASP A 38 8.33 7.16 -8.25
C ASP A 38 7.36 6.19 -8.94
N VAL A 39 7.87 5.34 -9.84
CA VAL A 39 7.08 4.31 -10.53
C VAL A 39 6.56 3.27 -9.55
N ARG A 40 7.37 2.86 -8.57
CA ARG A 40 6.98 1.87 -7.55
C ARG A 40 5.86 2.41 -6.67
N ILE A 41 5.94 3.68 -6.27
CA ILE A 41 4.93 4.35 -5.46
C ILE A 41 3.63 4.51 -6.26
N ALA A 42 3.70 5.03 -7.48
CA ALA A 42 2.53 5.23 -8.33
C ALA A 42 1.77 3.91 -8.61
N MET A 43 2.49 2.83 -8.90
CA MET A 43 1.87 1.52 -9.11
C MET A 43 1.24 0.94 -7.83
N SER A 44 1.86 1.20 -6.67
CA SER A 44 1.32 0.77 -5.38
C SER A 44 0.03 1.52 -5.04
N GLN A 45 0.01 2.84 -5.23
CA GLN A 45 -1.17 3.69 -5.01
C GLN A 45 -2.32 3.27 -5.93
N SER A 46 -2.06 3.06 -7.22
CA SER A 46 -3.07 2.58 -8.18
C SER A 46 -3.70 1.26 -7.75
N LYS A 47 -2.92 0.30 -7.23
CA LYS A 47 -3.47 -0.96 -6.70
C LYS A 47 -4.26 -0.82 -5.42
N LEU A 48 -3.91 0.14 -4.57
CA LEU A 48 -4.66 0.43 -3.36
C LEU A 48 -5.99 1.15 -3.68
N GLU A 49 -6.01 2.02 -4.69
CA GLU A 49 -7.23 2.66 -5.21
C GLU A 49 -8.23 1.61 -5.72
N GLU A 50 -7.77 0.65 -6.52
CA GLU A 50 -8.61 -0.47 -6.99
C GLU A 50 -9.25 -1.25 -5.83
N LEU A 51 -8.52 -1.41 -4.73
CA LEU A 51 -9.05 -2.06 -3.53
C LEU A 51 -10.04 -1.16 -2.79
N TYR A 52 -9.77 0.14 -2.69
CA TYR A 52 -10.63 1.13 -2.04
C TYR A 52 -12.00 1.23 -2.71
N GLU A 53 -12.04 1.08 -4.03
CA GLU A 53 -13.28 1.08 -4.81
C GLU A 53 -14.09 -0.22 -4.69
N ASP A 54 -13.56 -1.27 -4.05
CA ASP A 54 -14.32 -2.53 -3.86
C ASP A 54 -15.50 -2.30 -2.90
N PRO A 55 -16.76 -2.51 -3.34
CA PRO A 55 -17.93 -2.30 -2.49
C PRO A 55 -18.02 -3.29 -1.30
N ASN A 56 -17.23 -4.37 -1.32
CA ASN A 56 -17.15 -5.34 -0.23
C ASN A 56 -16.05 -4.99 0.77
N ILE A 57 -15.35 -3.87 0.59
CA ILE A 57 -14.25 -3.50 1.45
C ILE A 57 -14.74 -3.11 2.86
N PRO A 58 -14.15 -3.65 3.94
CA PRO A 58 -14.46 -3.18 5.27
C PRO A 58 -14.03 -1.72 5.47
N PRO A 59 -14.80 -0.90 6.21
CA PRO A 59 -14.46 0.51 6.48
C PRO A 59 -13.08 0.71 7.11
N GLU A 60 -12.70 -0.21 8.01
CA GLU A 60 -11.39 -0.23 8.66
C GLU A 60 -10.26 -0.36 7.63
N PHE A 61 -10.47 -1.13 6.56
CA PHE A 61 -9.47 -1.29 5.52
C PHE A 61 -9.44 -0.09 4.56
N GLY A 62 -10.58 0.56 4.30
CA GLY A 62 -10.60 1.84 3.59
C GLY A 62 -9.76 2.91 4.28
N THR A 63 -9.84 3.00 5.61
CA THR A 63 -8.99 3.91 6.40
C THR A 63 -7.50 3.53 6.31
N LEU A 64 -7.21 2.23 6.34
CA LEU A 64 -5.86 1.71 6.23
C LEU A 64 -5.22 2.02 4.87
N ILE A 65 -5.97 1.90 3.78
CA ILE A 65 -5.54 2.32 2.43
C ILE A 65 -5.17 3.81 2.41
N LEU A 66 -6.03 4.67 2.96
CA LEU A 66 -5.77 6.12 3.01
C LEU A 66 -4.50 6.45 3.80
N MET A 67 -4.28 5.77 4.93
CA MET A 67 -3.04 5.91 5.71
C MET A 67 -1.81 5.50 4.90
N ILE A 68 -1.87 4.37 4.20
CA ILE A 68 -0.78 3.90 3.36
C ILE A 68 -0.50 4.90 2.23
N ASN A 69 -1.53 5.36 1.52
CA ASN A 69 -1.38 6.34 0.44
C ASN A 69 -0.72 7.63 0.94
N THR A 70 -1.09 8.11 2.12
CA THR A 70 -0.48 9.29 2.77
C THR A 70 1.01 9.06 3.05
N GLU A 71 1.39 7.89 3.57
CA GLU A 71 2.80 7.57 3.84
C GLU A 71 3.61 7.39 2.55
N LEU A 72 3.03 6.78 1.52
CA LEU A 72 3.64 6.66 0.21
C LEU A 72 3.88 8.03 -0.44
N GLU A 73 2.93 8.95 -0.30
CA GLU A 73 3.04 10.31 -0.82
C GLU A 73 4.11 11.12 -0.08
N LYS A 74 4.23 10.98 1.24
CA LYS A 74 5.35 11.56 2.01
C LYS A 74 6.70 11.07 1.51
N ILE A 75 6.85 9.76 1.27
CA ILE A 75 8.10 9.19 0.74
C ILE A 75 8.41 9.76 -0.65
N LEU A 76 7.39 9.92 -1.51
CA LEU A 76 7.57 10.53 -2.82
C LEU A 76 8.07 11.97 -2.72
N ILE A 77 7.49 12.76 -1.82
CA ILE A 77 7.88 14.16 -1.57
C ILE A 77 9.29 14.26 -0.99
N GLU A 78 9.69 13.38 -0.07
CA GLU A 78 11.04 13.40 0.51
C GLU A 78 12.15 13.04 -0.48
N VAL A 79 11.83 12.38 -1.58
CA VAL A 79 12.79 11.95 -2.60
C VAL A 79 12.84 12.90 -3.81
N LEU A 80 11.87 13.82 -3.91
CA LEU A 80 11.86 14.93 -4.87
C LEU A 80 12.73 16.10 -4.37
#